data_AF-A0A135T6W2-F1
#
_entry.id   AF-A0A135T6W2-F1
#
_cell.length_a   1.000
_cell.length_b   1.000
_cell.length_c   1.000
_cell.angle_alpha   90.00
_cell.angle_beta   90.00
_cell.angle_gamma   90.00
#
_symmetry.space_group_name_H-M   'P 1'
#
loop_
_entity.id
_entity.type
_entity.pdbx_description
1 polymer ?
#
loop_
_entity_poly.entity_id
_entity_poly.type
_entity_poly.pdbx_seq_one_letter_code
_entity_poly.pdbx_strand_id
1 'polypeptide(L)'
;MAKSVPANDFTVGWVCALPIEMAAAAEMMDEEFADLPSQPSDTNIYSFGRIGVHNVVVACLPAGQMGTNQAATVASQMRTSFPLLRFGVLVGIGGGVPNLDDDIDIRLGDVVISQPSGQHGGVIQYDFGKTGADGRVARTGSLNAPPTILLNALAKLRSNDLRRKTQVLNQELGGVLCFEMEAAGLMNNFPCIDIRGICDCADVHKNKRWQAYAAATAAAYVKELLCTILRLASSDPDKLESSVDMAMFENAYCAIGRALDVRGINDDDQADVKGLVKTALERDDVGSWLFIVDNADDTELLFTSSKLITYLPSNRKGSILLTTRNH
;
A
#
# COMPACT_ATOMS: atom_id res chain seq x y z
N MET A 1 17.93 12.14 -26.95
CA MET A 1 17.69 13.02 -25.79
C MET A 1 16.78 12.27 -24.84
N ALA A 2 17.04 12.33 -23.53
CA ALA A 2 16.13 11.76 -22.55
C ALA A 2 14.74 12.42 -22.67
N LYS A 3 13.69 11.64 -22.47
CA LYS A 3 12.30 12.09 -22.60
C LYS A 3 11.96 13.05 -21.46
N SER A 4 11.35 14.19 -21.76
CA SER A 4 10.81 15.10 -20.75
C SER A 4 9.33 14.78 -20.51
N VAL A 5 8.94 14.69 -19.24
CA VAL A 5 7.57 14.35 -18.81
C VAL A 5 7.07 15.47 -17.90
N PRO A 6 5.87 16.04 -18.09
CA PRO A 6 5.36 17.13 -17.25
C PRO A 6 5.28 16.75 -15.76
N ALA A 7 5.49 17.72 -14.86
CA ALA A 7 5.39 17.49 -13.41
C ALA A 7 4.05 16.85 -12.99
N ASN A 8 2.95 17.23 -13.66
CA ASN A 8 1.62 16.69 -13.39
C ASN A 8 1.43 15.23 -13.81
N ASP A 9 2.37 14.63 -14.54
CA ASP A 9 2.27 13.23 -14.95
C ASP A 9 2.95 12.28 -13.95
N PHE A 10 3.63 12.81 -12.93
CA PHE A 10 4.24 12.02 -11.85
C PHE A 10 3.19 11.67 -10.80
N THR A 11 3.15 10.39 -10.42
CA THR A 11 2.10 9.86 -9.55
C THR A 11 2.64 9.12 -8.32
N VAL A 12 3.94 8.86 -8.29
CA VAL A 12 4.62 8.18 -7.18
C VAL A 12 5.84 9.01 -6.77
N GLY A 13 5.92 9.36 -5.48
CA GLY A 13 7.10 10.00 -4.90
C GLY A 13 7.97 8.99 -4.17
N TRP A 14 9.28 9.02 -4.38
CA TRP A 14 10.24 8.15 -3.71
C TRP A 14 11.21 9.00 -2.91
N VAL A 15 11.25 8.81 -1.60
CA VAL A 15 12.17 9.55 -0.71
C VAL A 15 13.26 8.62 -0.20
N CYS A 16 14.51 9.06 -0.30
CA CYS A 16 15.71 8.38 0.19
C CYS A 16 16.44 9.25 1.22
N ALA A 17 17.10 8.65 2.21
CA ALA A 17 17.92 9.36 3.19
C ALA A 17 19.39 9.52 2.73
N LEU A 18 19.91 8.55 1.99
CA LEU A 18 21.32 8.46 1.60
C LEU A 18 21.52 8.43 0.08
N PRO A 19 22.66 8.96 -0.44
CA PRO A 19 22.97 8.90 -1.86
C PRO A 19 23.02 7.48 -2.43
N ILE A 20 23.42 6.50 -1.63
CA ILE A 20 23.45 5.08 -2.06
C ILE A 20 22.06 4.49 -2.26
N GLU A 21 21.08 4.98 -1.49
CA GLU A 21 19.67 4.59 -1.64
C GLU A 21 19.07 5.24 -2.87
N MET A 22 19.38 6.52 -3.12
CA MET A 22 18.98 7.21 -4.35
C MET A 22 19.60 6.56 -5.60
N ALA A 23 20.88 6.15 -5.53
CA ALA A 23 21.51 5.40 -6.60
C ALA A 23 20.80 4.07 -6.85
N ALA A 24 20.48 3.31 -5.80
CA ALA A 24 19.70 2.07 -5.93
C ALA A 24 18.31 2.32 -6.53
N ALA A 25 17.63 3.41 -6.14
CA ALA A 25 16.34 3.79 -6.71
C ALA A 25 16.43 4.13 -8.20
N ALA A 26 17.46 4.86 -8.62
CA ALA A 26 17.70 5.20 -10.02
C ALA A 26 17.91 3.94 -10.88
N GLU A 27 18.70 2.97 -10.40
CA GLU A 27 18.94 1.69 -11.09
C GLU A 27 17.67 0.81 -11.20
N MET A 28 16.63 1.07 -10.41
CA MET A 28 15.36 0.36 -10.52
C MET A 28 14.45 0.90 -11.62
N MET A 29 14.75 2.04 -12.22
CA MET A 29 13.94 2.63 -13.28
C MET A 29 13.99 1.77 -14.55
N ASP A 30 12.85 1.59 -15.22
CA ASP A 30 12.76 1.00 -16.55
C ASP A 30 13.13 2.01 -17.65
N GLU A 31 12.86 3.30 -17.39
CA GLU A 31 13.20 4.42 -18.26
C GLU A 31 13.55 5.63 -17.38
N GLU A 32 14.69 6.28 -17.64
CA GLU A 32 15.06 7.55 -17.02
C GLU A 32 14.58 8.73 -17.87
N PHE A 33 14.08 9.77 -17.21
CA PHE A 33 13.59 11.00 -17.84
C PHE A 33 14.58 12.15 -17.66
N ALA A 34 14.46 13.15 -18.54
CA ALA A 34 15.24 14.38 -18.43
C ALA A 34 14.79 15.20 -17.22
N ASP A 35 15.74 15.96 -16.66
CA ASP A 35 15.46 16.87 -15.55
C ASP A 35 14.41 17.92 -15.91
N LEU A 36 13.58 18.26 -14.92
CA LEU A 36 12.65 19.38 -14.98
C LEU A 36 13.30 20.64 -14.40
N PRO A 37 12.90 21.84 -14.89
CA PRO A 37 13.31 23.09 -14.26
C PRO A 37 12.91 23.12 -12.78
N SER A 38 13.84 23.56 -11.92
CA SER A 38 13.61 23.71 -10.48
C SER A 38 12.51 24.75 -10.19
N GLN A 39 11.66 24.46 -9.21
CA GLN A 39 10.69 25.43 -8.70
C GLN A 39 11.39 26.36 -7.67
N PRO A 40 11.21 27.69 -7.72
CA PRO A 40 11.93 28.61 -6.82
C PRO A 40 11.72 28.37 -5.31
N SER A 41 10.58 27.79 -4.92
CA SER A 41 10.22 27.47 -3.53
C SER A 41 10.61 26.05 -3.12
N ASP A 42 11.14 25.25 -4.03
CA ASP A 42 11.52 23.87 -3.81
C ASP A 42 13.04 23.74 -3.92
N THR A 43 13.66 23.33 -2.82
CA THR A 43 15.12 23.17 -2.74
C THR A 43 15.57 21.75 -3.04
N ASN A 44 14.64 20.82 -3.24
CA ASN A 44 14.97 19.44 -3.58
C ASN A 44 15.54 19.35 -4.99
N ILE A 45 16.48 18.42 -5.16
CA ILE A 45 16.96 17.98 -6.46
C ILE A 45 16.38 16.60 -6.69
N TYR A 46 15.78 16.42 -7.86
CA TYR A 46 15.02 15.21 -8.19
C TYR A 46 15.71 14.39 -9.28
N SER A 47 15.51 13.08 -9.22
CA SER A 47 15.68 12.17 -10.36
C SER A 47 14.32 11.71 -10.84
N PHE A 48 14.18 11.52 -12.15
CA PHE A 48 12.91 11.25 -12.79
C PHE A 48 12.97 9.95 -13.58
N GLY A 49 11.94 9.12 -13.49
CA GLY A 49 11.89 7.90 -14.28
C GLY A 49 10.54 7.21 -14.28
N ARG A 50 10.54 5.99 -14.79
CA ARG A 50 9.38 5.13 -14.88
C ARG A 50 9.67 3.77 -14.28
N ILE A 51 8.70 3.24 -13.53
CA ILE A 51 8.65 1.85 -13.10
C ILE A 51 7.29 1.29 -13.51
N GLY A 52 7.30 0.31 -14.43
CA GLY A 52 6.10 -0.22 -15.05
C GLY A 52 5.23 0.88 -15.66
N VAL A 53 4.05 1.09 -15.07
CA VAL A 53 3.07 2.09 -15.53
C VAL A 53 3.14 3.42 -14.77
N HIS A 54 4.03 3.53 -13.77
CA HIS A 54 4.13 4.68 -12.88
C HIS A 54 5.28 5.58 -13.30
N ASN A 55 5.01 6.88 -13.45
CA ASN A 55 6.06 7.89 -13.49
C ASN A 55 6.43 8.23 -12.04
N VAL A 56 7.71 8.06 -11.71
CA VAL A 56 8.28 8.15 -10.38
C VAL A 56 9.21 9.35 -10.30
N VAL A 57 9.07 10.15 -9.24
CA VAL A 57 10.00 11.22 -8.89
C VAL A 57 10.73 10.83 -7.61
N VAL A 58 12.06 10.88 -7.64
CA VAL A 58 12.93 10.50 -6.52
C VAL A 58 13.59 11.74 -5.94
N ALA A 59 13.57 11.89 -4.62
CA ALA A 59 14.38 12.87 -3.91
C ALA A 59 15.24 12.19 -2.84
N CYS A 60 16.45 12.70 -2.64
CA CYS A 60 17.29 12.36 -1.50
C CYS A 60 17.28 13.50 -0.50
N LEU A 61 17.35 13.17 0.79
CA LEU A 61 17.60 14.16 1.83
C LEU A 61 18.94 14.89 1.58
N PRO A 62 19.07 16.15 2.05
CA PRO A 62 20.30 16.92 1.86
C PRO A 62 21.50 16.19 2.45
N ALA A 63 22.63 16.19 1.73
CA ALA A 63 23.83 15.47 2.13
C ALA A 63 24.28 15.88 3.55
N GLY A 64 24.44 14.88 4.43
CA GLY A 64 24.82 15.07 5.83
C GLY A 64 23.69 15.53 6.76
N GLN A 65 22.46 15.67 6.27
CA GLN A 65 21.30 16.09 7.06
C GLN A 65 20.20 15.03 6.96
N MET A 66 20.20 14.11 7.93
CA MET A 66 19.20 13.05 8.08
C MET A 66 18.20 13.38 9.20
N GLY A 67 17.19 12.54 9.35
CA GLY A 67 16.20 12.66 10.42
C GLY A 67 14.84 13.21 9.98
N THR A 68 13.88 13.10 10.89
CA THR A 68 12.46 13.38 10.68
C THR A 68 12.16 14.77 10.11
N ASN A 69 12.82 15.82 10.60
CA ASN A 69 12.59 17.20 10.14
C ASN A 69 12.95 17.37 8.66
N GLN A 70 14.12 16.87 8.26
CA GLN A 70 14.58 16.97 6.88
C GLN A 70 13.70 16.15 5.95
N ALA A 71 13.34 14.95 6.40
CA ALA A 71 12.45 14.07 5.66
C ALA A 71 11.07 14.73 5.43
N ALA A 72 10.50 15.37 6.46
CA ALA A 72 9.24 16.10 6.36
C ALA A 72 9.34 17.30 5.39
N THR A 73 10.43 18.07 5.43
CA THR A 73 10.65 19.19 4.49
C THR A 73 10.72 18.71 3.05
N VAL A 74 11.51 17.67 2.77
CA VAL A 74 11.65 17.09 1.42
C VAL A 74 10.29 16.63 0.90
N ALA A 75 9.55 15.86 1.70
CA ALA A 75 8.25 15.32 1.30
C ALA A 75 7.20 16.43 1.09
N SER A 76 7.20 17.47 1.92
CA SER A 76 6.28 18.62 1.78
C SER A 76 6.54 19.41 0.50
N GLN A 77 7.81 19.68 0.18
CA GLN A 77 8.18 20.37 -1.05
C GLN A 77 7.87 19.51 -2.29
N MET A 78 8.16 18.20 -2.23
CA MET A 78 7.81 17.25 -3.29
C MET A 78 6.30 17.25 -3.58
N ARG A 79 5.45 17.18 -2.57
CA ARG A 79 3.98 17.25 -2.76
C ARG A 79 3.53 18.57 -3.39
N THR A 80 4.23 19.66 -3.09
CA THR A 80 3.90 20.97 -3.65
C THR A 80 4.27 21.05 -5.14
N SER A 81 5.43 20.51 -5.50
CA SER A 81 5.93 20.50 -6.88
C SER A 81 5.25 19.47 -7.78
N PHE A 82 4.74 18.38 -7.20
CA PHE A 82 4.08 17.28 -7.91
C PHE A 82 2.67 17.04 -7.33
N PRO A 83 1.67 17.82 -7.76
CA PRO A 83 0.35 17.83 -7.12
C PRO A 83 -0.49 16.57 -7.37
N LEU A 84 -0.14 15.75 -8.38
CA LEU A 84 -0.85 14.51 -8.71
C LEU A 84 -0.20 13.25 -8.13
N LEU A 85 0.73 13.40 -7.18
CA LEU A 85 1.23 12.27 -6.40
C LEU A 85 0.08 11.60 -5.65
N ARG A 86 -0.10 10.30 -5.90
CA ARG A 86 -1.15 9.47 -5.28
C ARG A 86 -0.70 8.90 -3.94
N PHE A 87 0.57 8.55 -3.86
CA PHE A 87 1.23 8.01 -2.69
C PHE A 87 2.74 8.13 -2.89
N GLY A 88 3.49 7.84 -1.84
CA GLY A 88 4.93 7.66 -1.96
C GLY A 88 5.46 6.39 -1.33
N VAL A 89 6.76 6.24 -1.47
CA VAL A 89 7.56 5.17 -0.87
C VAL A 89 8.73 5.86 -0.16
N LEU A 90 8.91 5.54 1.12
CA LEU A 90 10.10 5.91 1.85
C LEU A 90 10.99 4.68 1.87
N VAL A 91 12.16 4.77 1.23
CA VAL A 91 12.99 3.60 0.98
C VAL A 91 14.40 3.91 1.41
N GLY A 92 14.97 3.01 2.19
CA GLY A 92 16.35 3.14 2.60
C GLY A 92 16.87 1.91 3.30
N ILE A 93 17.90 2.11 4.11
CA ILE A 93 18.47 1.08 4.96
C ILE A 93 18.07 1.29 6.42
N GLY A 94 18.13 0.23 7.20
CA GLY A 94 17.88 0.25 8.64
C GLY A 94 18.71 -0.80 9.37
N GLY A 95 18.76 -0.67 10.69
CA GLY A 95 19.34 -1.69 11.57
C GLY A 95 18.28 -2.67 12.03
N GLY A 96 18.56 -3.97 11.97
CA GLY A 96 17.63 -5.02 12.39
C GLY A 96 18.00 -5.57 13.76
N VAL A 97 17.02 -5.77 14.64
CA VAL A 97 17.19 -6.50 15.91
C VAL A 97 16.47 -7.85 15.83
N PRO A 98 17.20 -8.98 15.90
CA PRO A 98 16.58 -10.29 15.96
C PRO A 98 15.89 -10.49 17.30
N ASN A 99 14.77 -11.21 17.30
CA ASN A 99 14.13 -11.69 18.51
C ASN A 99 14.20 -13.22 18.52
N LEU A 100 15.36 -13.71 18.97
CA LEU A 100 15.68 -15.13 18.98
C LEU A 100 14.82 -15.93 19.97
N ASP A 101 14.25 -15.27 20.98
CA ASP A 101 13.34 -15.92 21.94
C ASP A 101 12.01 -16.34 21.28
N ASP A 102 11.58 -15.61 20.24
CA ASP A 102 10.38 -15.90 19.44
C ASP A 102 10.73 -16.50 18.05
N ASP A 103 11.94 -17.01 17.86
CA ASP A 103 12.46 -17.58 16.59
C ASP A 103 12.40 -16.60 15.40
N ILE A 104 12.53 -15.30 15.69
CA ILE A 104 12.59 -14.23 14.68
C ILE A 104 14.05 -13.91 14.38
N ASP A 105 14.54 -14.47 13.28
CA ASP A 105 15.91 -14.30 12.79
C ASP A 105 15.97 -13.29 11.64
N ILE A 106 16.12 -12.00 11.97
CA ILE A 106 16.37 -10.94 10.98
C ILE A 106 17.85 -10.89 10.61
N ARG A 107 18.13 -10.93 9.31
CA ARG A 107 19.47 -11.02 8.75
C ARG A 107 19.82 -9.81 7.89
N LEU A 108 21.12 -9.63 7.69
CA LEU A 108 21.63 -8.62 6.78
C LEU A 108 21.16 -8.93 5.36
N GLY A 109 20.57 -7.93 4.71
CA GLY A 109 19.96 -8.06 3.39
C GLY A 109 18.46 -8.36 3.39
N ASP A 110 17.86 -8.68 4.54
CA ASP A 110 16.41 -8.78 4.65
C ASP A 110 15.75 -7.42 4.38
N VAL A 111 14.49 -7.46 3.94
CA VAL A 111 13.68 -6.26 3.71
C VAL A 111 12.53 -6.24 4.69
N VAL A 112 12.43 -5.14 5.45
CA VAL A 112 11.34 -4.86 6.38
C VAL A 112 10.39 -3.86 5.75
N ILE A 113 9.09 -4.11 5.86
CA ILE A 113 8.03 -3.28 5.30
C ILE A 113 7.11 -2.84 6.43
N SER A 114 6.81 -1.54 6.50
CA SER A 114 5.88 -1.02 7.48
C SER A 114 4.46 -1.52 7.20
N GLN A 115 3.97 -2.45 8.02
CA GLN A 115 2.60 -2.95 7.95
C GLN A 115 1.86 -2.65 9.26
N PRO A 116 0.62 -2.14 9.20
CA PRO A 116 -0.22 -1.98 10.38
C PRO A 116 -0.42 -3.31 11.11
N SER A 117 -0.29 -3.29 12.44
CA SER A 117 -0.62 -4.43 13.30
C SER A 117 -1.07 -3.92 14.66
N GLY A 118 -2.11 -4.54 15.22
CA GLY A 118 -2.70 -4.14 16.50
C GLY A 118 -3.00 -2.64 16.57
N GLN A 119 -2.25 -1.91 17.42
CA GLN A 119 -2.45 -0.49 17.75
C GLN A 119 -1.45 0.46 17.06
N HIS A 120 -0.72 0.01 16.03
CA HIS A 120 0.24 0.83 15.29
C HIS A 120 0.06 0.73 13.78
N GLY A 121 0.25 1.84 13.07
CA GLY A 121 0.18 1.94 11.61
C GLY A 121 1.34 1.29 10.85
N GLY A 122 2.27 0.63 11.56
CA GLY A 122 3.44 -0.05 10.97
C GLY A 122 4.76 0.69 11.19
N VAL A 123 4.72 1.95 11.60
CA VAL A 123 5.88 2.71 12.10
C VAL A 123 5.60 3.16 13.53
N ILE A 124 6.60 3.04 14.40
CA ILE A 124 6.54 3.45 15.79
C ILE A 124 7.67 4.45 16.06
N GLN A 125 7.31 5.67 16.46
CA GLN A 125 8.27 6.64 16.95
C GLN A 125 8.63 6.30 18.41
N TYR A 126 9.84 5.79 18.63
CA TYR A 126 10.26 5.28 19.94
C TYR A 126 10.84 6.35 20.88
N ASP A 127 11.32 7.47 20.34
CA ASP A 127 11.91 8.59 21.09
C ASP A 127 10.86 9.58 21.62
N PHE A 128 9.58 9.33 21.35
CA PHE A 128 8.47 10.21 21.71
C PHE A 128 7.45 9.49 22.61
N GLY A 129 7.23 10.05 23.80
CA GLY A 129 6.24 9.55 24.74
C GLY A 129 6.25 10.31 26.06
N LYS A 130 5.35 9.95 26.97
CA LYS A 130 5.32 10.52 28.32
C LYS A 130 5.92 9.54 29.30
N THR A 131 6.92 9.97 30.05
CA THR A 131 7.44 9.20 31.17
C THR A 131 6.38 9.16 32.27
N GLY A 132 5.86 7.95 32.54
CA GLY A 132 4.97 7.68 33.65
C GLY A 132 5.68 7.82 34.99
N ALA A 133 4.90 7.83 36.08
CA ALA A 133 5.45 7.93 37.43
C ALA A 133 6.34 6.72 37.82
N ASP A 134 6.24 5.62 37.07
CA ASP A 134 7.05 4.41 37.18
C ASP A 134 8.36 4.47 36.36
N GLY A 135 8.65 5.61 35.72
CA GLY A 135 9.82 5.78 34.86
C GLY A 135 9.69 5.13 33.48
N ARG A 136 8.56 4.49 33.16
CA ARG A 136 8.32 3.89 31.85
C ARG A 136 7.80 4.95 30.87
N VAL A 137 8.31 4.94 29.65
CA VAL A 137 7.80 5.82 28.59
C VAL A 137 6.51 5.21 28.03
N ALA A 138 5.39 5.86 28.31
CA ALA A 138 4.10 5.54 27.72
C ALA A 138 3.97 6.24 26.37
N ARG A 139 3.71 5.45 25.32
CA ARG A 139 3.40 5.97 23.98
C ARG A 139 2.08 6.76 24.03
N THR A 140 2.10 7.99 23.51
CA THR A 140 0.95 8.91 23.57
C THR A 140 0.20 9.10 22.26
N GLY A 141 0.62 8.45 21.18
CA GLY A 141 -0.03 8.58 19.87
C GLY A 141 0.42 7.51 18.89
N SER A 142 -0.25 7.45 17.74
CA SER A 142 0.08 6.58 16.62
C SER A 142 0.38 7.39 15.36
N LEU A 143 1.27 6.86 14.53
CA LEU A 143 1.49 7.34 13.17
C LEU A 143 0.48 6.69 12.24
N ASN A 144 0.13 7.39 11.16
CA ASN A 144 -0.78 6.88 10.14
C ASN A 144 -0.26 5.59 9.52
N ALA A 145 -1.19 4.75 9.07
CA ALA A 145 -0.91 3.57 8.26
C ALA A 145 -0.56 3.96 6.82
N PRO A 146 0.19 3.12 6.09
CA PRO A 146 0.35 3.25 4.65
C PRO A 146 -1.01 3.26 3.93
N PRO A 147 -1.12 3.98 2.80
CA PRO A 147 -2.29 3.95 1.93
C PRO A 147 -2.80 2.54 1.62
N THR A 148 -4.13 2.35 1.61
CA THR A 148 -4.78 1.06 1.32
C THR A 148 -4.33 0.43 0.00
N ILE A 149 -4.04 1.23 -1.02
CA ILE A 149 -3.51 0.73 -2.30
C ILE A 149 -2.16 0.02 -2.16
N LEU A 150 -1.29 0.51 -1.28
CA LEU A 150 0.01 -0.09 -1.00
C LEU A 150 -0.16 -1.37 -0.16
N LEU A 151 -1.09 -1.37 0.80
CA LEU A 151 -1.42 -2.56 1.60
C LEU A 151 -2.06 -3.66 0.74
N ASN A 152 -2.93 -3.30 -0.21
CA ASN A 152 -3.51 -4.25 -1.17
C ASN A 152 -2.43 -4.84 -2.11
N ALA A 153 -1.47 -4.02 -2.53
CA ALA A 153 -0.34 -4.48 -3.31
C ALA A 153 0.55 -5.44 -2.50
N LEU A 154 0.82 -5.13 -1.23
CA LEU A 154 1.54 -6.00 -0.30
C LEU A 154 0.84 -7.36 -0.12
N ALA A 155 -0.48 -7.36 0.10
CA ALA A 155 -1.26 -8.59 0.21
C ALA A 155 -1.20 -9.43 -1.09
N LYS A 156 -1.24 -8.79 -2.26
CA LYS A 156 -1.10 -9.47 -3.55
C LYS A 156 0.30 -10.04 -3.76
N LEU A 157 1.36 -9.33 -3.37
CA LEU A 157 2.73 -9.86 -3.40
C LEU A 157 2.86 -11.11 -2.54
N ARG A 158 2.33 -11.09 -1.32
CA ARG A 158 2.30 -12.28 -0.45
C ARG A 158 1.53 -13.44 -1.04
N SER A 159 0.37 -13.18 -1.62
CA SER A 159 -0.40 -14.20 -2.33
C SER A 159 0.41 -14.82 -3.47
N ASN A 160 1.17 -14.00 -4.20
CA ASN A 160 2.06 -14.49 -5.25
C ASN A 160 3.23 -15.30 -4.68
N ASP A 161 3.79 -14.94 -3.52
CA ASP A 161 4.88 -15.67 -2.85
C ASP A 161 4.44 -17.07 -2.42
N LEU A 162 3.27 -17.17 -1.78
CA LEU A 162 2.65 -18.46 -1.45
C LEU A 162 2.44 -19.35 -2.68
N ARG A 163 2.29 -18.74 -3.86
CA ARG A 163 2.17 -19.42 -5.15
C ARG A 163 3.50 -19.60 -5.90
N ARG A 164 4.61 -19.15 -5.33
CA ARG A 164 5.96 -19.10 -5.95
C ARG A 164 5.96 -18.36 -7.29
N LYS A 165 5.22 -17.26 -7.36
CA LYS A 165 5.05 -16.39 -8.55
C LYS A 165 5.75 -15.03 -8.44
N THR A 166 6.48 -14.80 -7.36
CA THR A 166 7.33 -13.61 -7.14
C THR A 166 8.78 -14.05 -7.02
N GLN A 167 9.69 -13.10 -7.26
CA GLN A 167 11.12 -13.29 -7.05
C GLN A 167 11.55 -12.87 -5.63
N VAL A 168 10.63 -12.29 -4.84
CA VAL A 168 10.84 -11.81 -3.49
C VAL A 168 10.14 -12.74 -2.49
N LEU A 169 10.91 -13.30 -1.57
CA LEU A 169 10.38 -14.07 -0.44
C LEU A 169 9.77 -13.11 0.59
N ASN A 170 8.56 -13.38 1.05
CA ASN A 170 7.84 -12.53 2.01
C ASN A 170 7.41 -13.35 3.23
N GLN A 171 8.21 -13.29 4.30
CA GLN A 171 7.90 -13.92 5.57
C GLN A 171 7.34 -12.89 6.55
N GLU A 172 6.16 -13.16 7.12
CA GLU A 172 5.68 -12.40 8.27
C GLU A 172 6.49 -12.81 9.51
N LEU A 173 7.40 -11.93 9.90
CA LEU A 173 8.08 -11.99 11.18
C LEU A 173 7.39 -10.98 12.10
N GLY A 174 6.32 -11.40 12.78
CA GLY A 174 5.64 -10.56 13.75
C GLY A 174 6.62 -10.17 14.88
N GLY A 175 6.75 -8.90 15.23
CA GLY A 175 7.67 -8.47 16.29
C GLY A 175 9.08 -8.09 15.83
N VAL A 176 9.34 -8.01 14.51
CA VAL A 176 10.60 -7.45 13.98
C VAL A 176 10.75 -5.98 14.32
N LEU A 177 11.92 -5.62 14.85
CA LEU A 177 12.32 -4.25 15.08
C LEU A 177 13.37 -3.83 14.06
N CYS A 178 12.98 -2.91 13.18
CA CYS A 178 13.89 -2.18 12.30
C CYS A 178 14.02 -0.75 12.83
N PHE A 179 15.27 -0.28 12.99
CA PHE A 179 15.58 1.07 13.42
C PHE A 179 16.02 1.93 12.23
N GLU A 180 15.30 3.02 12.01
CA GLU A 180 15.56 4.07 11.02
C GLU A 180 15.26 5.45 11.64
N MET A 181 15.48 6.56 10.92
CA MET A 181 15.46 7.91 11.51
C MET A 181 14.51 8.91 10.82
N GLU A 182 13.84 8.53 9.75
CA GLU A 182 13.12 9.43 8.84
C GLU A 182 11.60 9.22 8.88
N ALA A 183 11.10 7.99 9.01
CA ALA A 183 9.72 7.64 8.70
C ALA A 183 8.71 8.39 9.57
N ALA A 184 8.99 8.59 10.84
CA ALA A 184 8.13 9.34 11.74
C ALA A 184 7.84 10.79 11.26
N GLY A 185 8.75 11.38 10.48
CA GLY A 185 8.55 12.71 9.87
C GLY A 185 7.58 12.70 8.68
N LEU A 186 7.43 11.56 7.99
CA LEU A 186 6.63 11.44 6.76
C LEU A 186 5.23 10.91 7.01
N MET A 187 5.07 9.88 7.84
CA MET A 187 3.86 9.04 7.87
C MET A 187 2.56 9.85 8.01
N ASN A 188 2.56 10.97 8.74
CA ASN A 188 1.37 11.79 8.95
C ASN A 188 1.07 12.81 7.83
N ASN A 189 2.07 13.20 7.04
CA ASN A 189 1.99 14.32 6.09
C ASN A 189 2.23 13.91 4.63
N PHE A 190 2.71 12.69 4.42
CA PHE A 190 3.03 12.11 3.13
C PHE A 190 2.49 10.67 3.11
N PRO A 191 1.39 10.38 2.40
CA PRO A 191 0.82 9.04 2.37
C PRO A 191 1.80 8.07 1.71
N CYS A 192 2.55 7.33 2.51
CA CYS A 192 3.60 6.43 2.02
C CYS A 192 3.69 5.12 2.79
N ILE A 193 4.40 4.16 2.21
CA ILE A 193 4.89 2.95 2.89
C ILE A 193 6.39 3.09 3.14
N ASP A 194 6.86 2.65 4.30
CA ASP A 194 8.28 2.61 4.65
C ASP A 194 8.86 1.21 4.38
N ILE A 195 9.99 1.16 3.67
CA ILE A 195 10.65 -0.08 3.22
C ILE A 195 12.14 0.03 3.50
N ARG A 196 12.67 -0.91 4.31
CA ARG A 196 14.06 -0.86 4.79
C ARG A 196 14.81 -2.14 4.49
N GLY A 197 15.95 -2.01 3.83
CA GLY A 197 16.94 -3.08 3.73
C GLY A 197 17.80 -3.11 4.98
N ILE A 198 17.99 -4.28 5.58
CA ILE A 198 18.76 -4.42 6.80
C ILE A 198 20.26 -4.42 6.50
N CYS A 199 20.97 -3.40 6.98
CA CYS A 199 22.40 -3.21 6.70
C CYS A 199 23.32 -3.45 7.91
N ASP A 200 22.78 -3.46 9.12
CA ASP A 200 23.51 -3.78 10.35
C ASP A 200 22.58 -4.42 11.40
N CYS A 201 23.18 -4.94 12.48
CA CYS A 201 22.48 -5.60 13.58
C CYS A 201 22.02 -4.63 14.68
N ALA A 202 21.85 -3.33 14.39
CA ALA A 202 21.48 -2.27 15.34
C ALA A 202 22.30 -2.28 16.66
N ASP A 203 23.51 -2.84 16.61
CA ASP A 203 24.42 -2.98 17.74
C ASP A 203 25.54 -1.92 17.67
N VAL A 204 26.51 -2.04 18.59
CA VAL A 204 27.65 -1.13 18.65
C VAL A 204 28.68 -1.36 17.53
N HIS A 205 28.55 -2.43 16.73
CA HIS A 205 29.51 -2.85 15.72
C HIS A 205 29.01 -2.55 14.30
N LYS A 206 28.81 -1.26 14.01
CA LYS A 206 28.38 -0.82 12.67
C LYS A 206 29.46 -1.01 11.61
N ASN A 207 29.10 -1.66 10.51
CA ASN A 207 29.92 -1.77 9.30
C ASN A 207 29.09 -1.37 8.06
N LYS A 208 29.69 -0.59 7.16
CA LYS A 208 29.02 -0.10 5.95
C LYS A 208 28.98 -1.10 4.79
N ARG A 209 29.62 -2.27 4.92
CA ARG A 209 29.76 -3.26 3.85
C ARG A 209 28.43 -3.71 3.24
N TRP A 210 27.37 -3.78 4.03
CA TRP A 210 26.06 -4.25 3.60
C TRP A 210 25.12 -3.16 3.09
N GLN A 211 25.46 -1.86 3.24
CA GLN A 211 24.56 -0.76 2.88
C GLN A 211 24.18 -0.79 1.39
N ALA A 212 25.13 -1.07 0.51
CA ALA A 212 24.88 -1.15 -0.93
C ALA A 212 23.89 -2.28 -1.27
N TYR A 213 24.11 -3.47 -0.70
CA TYR A 213 23.25 -4.63 -0.92
C TYR A 213 21.86 -4.39 -0.33
N ALA A 214 21.78 -3.93 0.92
CA ALA A 214 20.53 -3.63 1.61
C ALA A 214 19.70 -2.57 0.86
N ALA A 215 20.33 -1.48 0.42
CA ALA A 215 19.66 -0.45 -0.37
C ALA A 215 19.13 -1.02 -1.70
N ALA A 216 19.93 -1.83 -2.41
CA ALA A 216 19.52 -2.46 -3.65
C ALA A 216 18.35 -3.44 -3.45
N THR A 217 18.35 -4.26 -2.40
CA THR A 217 17.26 -5.20 -2.11
C THR A 217 15.97 -4.46 -1.76
N ALA A 218 16.04 -3.40 -0.94
CA ALA A 218 14.89 -2.55 -0.62
C ALA A 218 14.31 -1.86 -1.87
N ALA A 219 15.18 -1.31 -2.73
CA ALA A 219 14.75 -0.70 -3.98
C ALA A 219 14.13 -1.73 -4.94
N ALA A 220 14.70 -2.93 -5.03
CA ALA A 220 14.14 -4.02 -5.85
C ALA A 220 12.75 -4.44 -5.36
N TYR A 221 12.54 -4.51 -4.05
CA TYR A 221 11.22 -4.76 -3.47
C TYR A 221 10.21 -3.69 -3.91
N VAL A 222 10.60 -2.42 -3.87
CA VAL A 222 9.74 -1.30 -4.30
C VAL A 222 9.38 -1.42 -5.77
N LYS A 223 10.34 -1.78 -6.63
CA LYS A 223 10.08 -2.01 -8.06
C LYS A 223 8.97 -3.06 -8.24
N GLU A 224 9.07 -4.18 -7.53
CA GLU A 224 8.07 -5.25 -7.62
C GLU A 224 6.69 -4.85 -7.05
N LEU A 225 6.69 -4.09 -5.95
CA LEU A 225 5.48 -3.51 -5.36
C LEU A 225 4.77 -2.59 -6.36
N LEU A 226 5.50 -1.68 -7.00
CA LEU A 226 4.93 -0.76 -7.98
C LEU A 226 4.41 -1.49 -9.23
N CYS A 227 5.12 -2.50 -9.72
CA CYS A 227 4.67 -3.35 -10.83
C CYS A 227 3.38 -4.13 -10.51
N THR A 228 3.10 -4.38 -9.22
CA THR A 228 1.86 -5.05 -8.78
C THR A 228 0.65 -4.12 -8.85
N ILE A 229 0.87 -2.81 -8.73
CA ILE A 229 -0.15 -1.76 -8.77
C ILE A 229 -0.41 -1.40 -10.24
N LEU A 230 -1.56 -1.81 -10.76
CA LEU A 230 -2.00 -1.40 -12.10
C LEU A 230 -2.52 0.04 -12.09
N ARG A 231 -2.36 0.73 -13.21
CA ARG A 231 -2.98 2.05 -13.43
C ARG A 231 -4.49 1.84 -13.53
N LEU A 232 -5.25 2.41 -12.60
CA LEU A 232 -6.68 2.60 -12.80
C LEU A 232 -6.84 3.58 -13.96
N ALA A 233 -7.65 3.24 -14.95
CA ALA A 233 -7.98 4.17 -16.02
C ALA A 233 -8.52 5.47 -15.38
N SER A 234 -8.06 6.61 -15.88
CA SER A 234 -8.39 7.92 -15.32
C SER A 234 -9.89 8.18 -15.35
N SER A 235 -10.51 8.13 -14.18
CA SER A 235 -11.80 8.74 -13.90
C SER A 235 -11.86 9.07 -12.42
N ASP A 236 -11.85 10.37 -12.12
CA ASP A 236 -12.39 11.06 -10.95
C ASP A 236 -12.49 10.23 -9.64
N PRO A 237 -11.61 10.45 -8.63
CA PRO A 237 -11.48 9.58 -7.45
C PRO A 237 -12.76 9.44 -6.63
N ASP A 238 -13.59 10.48 -6.53
CA ASP A 238 -14.87 10.44 -5.79
C ASP A 238 -15.97 9.68 -6.55
N LYS A 239 -15.86 9.56 -7.88
CA LYS A 239 -16.74 8.67 -8.66
C LYS A 239 -16.23 7.24 -8.73
N LEU A 240 -14.95 7.02 -8.44
CA LEU A 240 -14.32 5.72 -8.62
C LEU A 240 -14.67 4.77 -7.46
N GLU A 241 -14.73 5.22 -6.21
CA GLU A 241 -15.16 4.35 -5.10
C GLU A 241 -16.60 3.85 -5.33
N SER A 242 -17.54 4.76 -5.61
CA SER A 242 -18.93 4.39 -5.88
C SER A 242 -19.14 3.55 -7.16
N SER A 243 -18.36 3.77 -8.22
CA SER A 243 -18.48 3.00 -9.48
C SER A 243 -17.71 1.67 -9.47
N VAL A 244 -16.58 1.58 -8.76
CA VAL A 244 -15.83 0.33 -8.57
C VAL A 244 -16.62 -0.62 -7.69
N ASP A 245 -17.24 -0.12 -6.62
CA ASP A 245 -18.10 -0.95 -5.79
C ASP A 245 -19.26 -1.50 -6.62
N MET A 246 -19.98 -0.65 -7.35
CA MET A 246 -21.11 -1.09 -8.18
C MET A 246 -20.69 -2.09 -9.27
N ALA A 247 -19.52 -1.91 -9.90
CA ALA A 247 -18.98 -2.86 -10.87
C ALA A 247 -18.54 -4.18 -10.22
N MET A 248 -17.97 -4.15 -9.01
CA MET A 248 -17.65 -5.37 -8.25
C MET A 248 -18.92 -6.13 -7.85
N PHE A 249 -19.98 -5.43 -7.44
CA PHE A 249 -21.27 -6.03 -7.11
C PHE A 249 -21.92 -6.70 -8.31
N GLU A 250 -21.99 -6.02 -9.47
CA GLU A 250 -22.51 -6.61 -10.71
C GLU A 250 -21.71 -7.87 -11.12
N ASN A 251 -20.37 -7.81 -11.01
CA ASN A 251 -19.53 -8.97 -11.31
C ASN A 251 -19.77 -10.14 -10.34
N ALA A 252 -19.99 -9.87 -9.05
CA ALA A 252 -20.30 -10.90 -8.06
C ALA A 252 -21.65 -11.56 -8.36
N TYR A 253 -22.68 -10.78 -8.69
CA TYR A 253 -23.98 -11.33 -9.10
C TYR A 253 -23.88 -12.10 -10.43
N CYS A 254 -23.11 -11.63 -11.41
CA CYS A 254 -22.82 -12.39 -12.63
C CYS A 254 -22.20 -13.76 -12.31
N ALA A 255 -21.23 -13.81 -11.39
CA ALA A 255 -20.56 -15.06 -11.00
C ALA A 255 -21.54 -16.04 -10.31
N ILE A 256 -22.39 -15.54 -9.41
CA ILE A 256 -23.44 -16.34 -8.77
C ILE A 256 -24.42 -16.87 -9.82
N GLY A 257 -24.88 -16.01 -10.73
CA GLY A 257 -25.81 -16.41 -11.79
C GLY A 257 -25.23 -17.48 -12.72
N ARG A 258 -23.93 -17.39 -13.04
CA ARG A 258 -23.23 -18.46 -13.80
C ARG A 258 -23.12 -19.75 -13.01
N ALA A 259 -22.84 -19.69 -11.70
CA ALA A 259 -22.75 -20.87 -10.85
C ALA A 259 -24.11 -21.57 -10.67
N LEU A 260 -25.21 -20.80 -10.73
CA LEU A 260 -26.58 -21.29 -10.63
C LEU A 260 -27.21 -21.63 -12.00
N ASP A 261 -26.47 -21.49 -13.09
CA ASP A 261 -26.95 -21.67 -14.48
C ASP A 261 -28.23 -20.85 -14.78
N VAL A 262 -28.23 -19.59 -14.35
CA VAL A 262 -29.38 -18.67 -14.54
C VAL A 262 -29.46 -18.24 -16.00
N ARG A 263 -30.61 -18.49 -16.63
CA ARG A 263 -30.88 -18.08 -18.02
C ARG A 263 -30.85 -16.56 -18.14
N GLY A 264 -30.19 -16.06 -19.19
CA GLY A 264 -30.08 -14.62 -19.47
C GLY A 264 -28.95 -13.90 -18.72
N ILE A 265 -28.12 -14.61 -17.93
CA ILE A 265 -27.01 -13.99 -17.18
C ILE A 265 -25.87 -13.47 -18.07
N ASN A 266 -25.80 -13.91 -19.34
CA ASN A 266 -24.79 -13.48 -20.32
C ASN A 266 -25.39 -12.69 -21.49
N ASP A 267 -26.67 -12.31 -21.41
CA ASP A 267 -27.36 -11.61 -22.51
C ASP A 267 -27.23 -10.09 -22.33
N ASP A 268 -26.53 -9.42 -23.24
CA ASP A 268 -26.37 -7.96 -23.40
C ASP A 268 -25.84 -7.17 -22.17
N ASP A 269 -25.19 -6.02 -22.41
CA ASP A 269 -24.61 -5.18 -21.35
C ASP A 269 -25.67 -4.46 -20.47
N GLN A 270 -26.96 -4.80 -20.62
CA GLN A 270 -28.10 -4.17 -19.95
C GLN A 270 -29.01 -5.15 -19.17
N ALA A 271 -28.69 -6.43 -19.08
CA ALA A 271 -29.52 -7.36 -18.29
C ALA A 271 -29.53 -7.02 -16.79
N ASP A 272 -30.71 -7.09 -16.15
CA ASP A 272 -30.86 -6.99 -14.69
C ASP A 272 -30.37 -8.28 -13.99
N VAL A 273 -29.05 -8.44 -13.99
CA VAL A 273 -28.34 -9.60 -13.41
C VAL A 273 -28.72 -9.80 -11.94
N LYS A 274 -28.85 -8.71 -11.18
CA LYS A 274 -29.23 -8.76 -9.76
C LYS A 274 -30.63 -9.32 -9.56
N GLY A 275 -31.61 -8.85 -10.35
CA GLY A 275 -32.97 -9.37 -10.34
C GLY A 275 -33.05 -10.85 -10.72
N LEU A 276 -32.29 -11.28 -11.73
CA LEU A 276 -32.24 -12.67 -12.19
C LEU A 276 -31.72 -13.62 -11.12
N VAL A 277 -30.60 -13.27 -10.47
CA VAL A 277 -30.01 -14.07 -9.39
C VAL A 277 -30.91 -14.12 -8.17
N LYS A 278 -31.50 -12.99 -7.77
CA LYS A 278 -32.49 -12.95 -6.69
C LYS A 278 -33.62 -13.92 -6.96
N THR A 279 -34.21 -13.83 -8.15
CA THR A 279 -35.32 -14.71 -8.56
C THR A 279 -34.89 -16.18 -8.52
N ALA A 280 -33.68 -16.52 -8.95
CA ALA A 280 -33.17 -17.88 -8.93
C ALA A 280 -33.01 -18.44 -7.50
N LEU A 281 -32.44 -17.65 -6.59
CA LEU A 281 -32.25 -18.03 -5.18
C LEU A 281 -33.54 -18.06 -4.36
N GLU A 282 -34.61 -17.42 -4.85
CA GLU A 282 -35.94 -17.43 -4.23
C GLU A 282 -36.79 -18.64 -4.65
N ARG A 283 -36.39 -19.43 -5.64
CA ARG A 283 -37.16 -20.62 -6.09
C ARG A 283 -37.17 -21.73 -5.04
N ASP A 284 -38.27 -22.48 -4.95
CA ASP A 284 -38.39 -23.58 -3.99
C ASP A 284 -37.54 -24.82 -4.34
N ASP A 285 -37.11 -24.94 -5.61
CA ASP A 285 -36.29 -26.03 -6.12
C ASP A 285 -34.79 -25.80 -5.98
N VAL A 286 -34.36 -24.60 -5.53
CA VAL A 286 -32.96 -24.32 -5.24
C VAL A 286 -32.52 -25.08 -3.97
N GLY A 287 -31.26 -25.56 -3.99
CA GLY A 287 -30.63 -26.16 -2.81
C GLY A 287 -30.45 -25.14 -1.67
N SER A 288 -30.13 -25.61 -0.47
CA SER A 288 -29.80 -24.70 0.64
C SER A 288 -28.60 -23.82 0.29
N TRP A 289 -28.68 -22.55 0.64
CA TRP A 289 -27.66 -21.56 0.31
C TRP A 289 -27.39 -20.60 1.46
N LEU A 290 -26.16 -20.09 1.49
CA LEU A 290 -25.74 -19.01 2.38
C LEU A 290 -25.24 -17.86 1.50
N PHE A 291 -25.87 -16.70 1.62
CA PHE A 291 -25.50 -15.49 0.89
C PHE A 291 -24.71 -14.57 1.82
N ILE A 292 -23.43 -14.36 1.53
CA ILE A 292 -22.55 -13.55 2.36
C ILE A 292 -22.46 -12.15 1.74
N VAL A 293 -22.85 -11.13 2.49
CA VAL A 293 -22.62 -9.73 2.14
C VAL A 293 -21.51 -9.22 3.03
N ASP A 294 -20.33 -9.04 2.43
CA ASP A 294 -19.17 -8.53 3.14
C ASP A 294 -19.13 -7.00 3.13
N ASN A 295 -18.52 -6.40 4.15
CA ASN A 295 -18.43 -4.95 4.36
C ASN A 295 -19.79 -4.24 4.50
N ALA A 296 -20.73 -4.85 5.23
CA ALA A 296 -22.08 -4.34 5.44
C ALA A 296 -22.15 -3.09 6.35
N ASP A 297 -21.01 -2.56 6.80
CA ASP A 297 -20.91 -1.28 7.51
C ASP A 297 -20.89 -0.06 6.58
N ASP A 298 -20.77 -0.26 5.25
CA ASP A 298 -20.96 0.79 4.27
C ASP A 298 -22.46 1.12 4.09
N THR A 299 -22.94 2.06 4.91
CA THR A 299 -24.35 2.48 4.88
C THR A 299 -24.75 3.18 3.58
N GLU A 300 -23.83 3.81 2.84
CA GLU A 300 -24.17 4.45 1.57
C GLU A 300 -24.45 3.43 0.48
N LEU A 301 -23.68 2.35 0.48
CA LEU A 301 -23.83 1.25 -0.46
C LEU A 301 -25.10 0.41 -0.20
N LEU A 302 -25.41 0.13 1.07
CA LEU A 302 -26.60 -0.65 1.43
C LEU A 302 -27.91 0.14 1.31
N PHE A 303 -27.90 1.43 1.69
CA PHE A 303 -29.14 2.17 1.93
C PHE A 303 -29.38 3.38 1.02
N THR A 304 -28.37 3.94 0.36
CA THR A 304 -28.51 5.29 -0.22
C THR A 304 -28.33 5.35 -1.73
N SER A 305 -27.36 4.64 -2.32
CA SER A 305 -26.97 4.91 -3.72
C SER A 305 -27.56 3.98 -4.79
N SER A 306 -28.20 2.85 -4.44
CA SER A 306 -29.06 2.06 -5.35
C SER A 306 -29.68 0.82 -4.68
N LYS A 307 -30.49 0.99 -3.62
CA LYS A 307 -31.40 -0.05 -3.06
C LYS A 307 -30.85 -1.50 -3.07
N LEU A 308 -29.58 -1.74 -2.72
CA LEU A 308 -28.95 -3.07 -2.84
C LEU A 308 -29.71 -4.14 -2.03
N ILE A 309 -30.26 -3.71 -0.88
CA ILE A 309 -31.14 -4.49 -0.03
C ILE A 309 -32.36 -5.08 -0.78
N THR A 310 -32.81 -4.44 -1.86
CA THR A 310 -33.95 -4.93 -2.66
C THR A 310 -33.60 -6.11 -3.56
N TYR A 311 -32.30 -6.36 -3.76
CA TYR A 311 -31.78 -7.48 -4.53
C TYR A 311 -31.35 -8.67 -3.66
N LEU A 312 -31.42 -8.53 -2.33
CA LEU A 312 -31.14 -9.65 -1.44
C LEU A 312 -32.27 -10.69 -1.52
N PRO A 313 -31.96 -11.98 -1.76
CA PRO A 313 -32.96 -13.03 -1.87
C PRO A 313 -33.54 -13.42 -0.51
N SER A 314 -34.81 -13.81 -0.49
CA SER A 314 -35.45 -14.36 0.70
C SER A 314 -36.08 -15.72 0.42
N ASN A 315 -35.54 -16.78 1.03
CA ASN A 315 -36.07 -18.14 0.91
C ASN A 315 -35.90 -18.91 2.23
N ARG A 316 -36.81 -19.84 2.54
CA ARG A 316 -36.75 -20.67 3.76
C ARG A 316 -35.54 -21.60 3.84
N LYS A 317 -34.93 -21.94 2.70
CA LYS A 317 -33.71 -22.76 2.59
C LYS A 317 -32.44 -21.91 2.51
N GLY A 318 -32.60 -20.59 2.50
CA GLY A 318 -31.52 -19.62 2.41
C GLY A 318 -31.22 -18.95 3.75
N SER A 319 -30.01 -18.45 3.90
CA SER A 319 -29.64 -17.55 4.99
C SER A 319 -28.73 -16.46 4.45
N ILE A 320 -28.82 -15.27 5.03
CA ILE A 320 -27.94 -14.15 4.69
C ILE A 320 -27.04 -13.90 5.90
N LEU A 321 -25.72 -13.86 5.65
CA LEU A 321 -24.73 -13.43 6.63
C LEU A 321 -24.19 -12.07 6.21
N LEU A 322 -24.32 -11.08 7.09
CA LEU A 322 -23.72 -9.76 6.91
C LEU A 322 -22.44 -9.71 7.76
N THR A 323 -21.31 -9.41 7.14
CA THR A 323 -20.04 -9.20 7.85
C THR A 323 -19.66 -7.72 7.83
N THR A 324 -19.21 -7.20 8.98
CA THR A 324 -18.80 -5.80 9.16
C THR A 324 -17.34 -5.76 9.59
N ARG A 325 -16.60 -4.70 9.24
CA ARG A 325 -15.19 -4.56 9.66
C ARG A 325 -15.03 -3.98 11.06
N ASN A 326 -16.08 -3.37 11.60
CA ASN A 326 -16.10 -2.82 12.96
C ASN A 326 -16.70 -3.82 13.94
N HIS A 327 -15.97 -4.11 15.02
CA HIS A 327 -16.41 -4.82 16.22
C HIS A 327 -16.83 -3.83 17.32
#